data_AF-A0A560Q119-F1
#
_entry.id   AF-A0A560Q119-F1
#
_cell.length_a   1.000
_cell.length_b   1.000
_cell.length_c   1.000
_cell.angle_alpha   90.00
_cell.angle_beta   90.00
_cell.angle_gamma   90.00
#
_symmetry.space_group_name_H-M   'P 1'
#
loop_
_entity.id
_entity.type
_entity.pdbx_description
1 polymer ?
#
loop_
_entity_poly.entity_id
_entity_poly.type
_entity_poly.pdbx_seq_one_letter_code
_entity_poly.pdbx_strand_id
1 'polypeptide(L)'
;MLGETSQKPSAFLLTSLLLLPWLLCTVLLTVDFSSWSAILLGALASLASTTYLLRQAGKGQPDESATSATSDTLVDTQVLEPLCQAVAQQAQQITLHSHQVDGLLNTAIDQLTASFTNLSHLIGRQISIAASLTDRYSDSDASEGGMSFQQFVITTQQTLGLFVDSTIETSRTSMELVDSIDRITHKIGEIVKSTSDMDAIAKQTNLLALNAAIEAARAGQAGRGFAVVADEVRALSTRSSVFSEEIRTHINIVHKELQQADTAISHLAAKDMSFAMTSKKQVQSMLGDLELMNGKTVHAVEELEQVSRAVADDVNTAITALQFQDLSSQLLAQMRKHSEQLEHFTLNLEGTAELPQDAQQNHLRAQQHLSNKLHNPVSQTSMHAGEIDLF
;
A
#
# COMPACT_ATOMS: atom_id res chain seq x y z
N MET A 1 10.88 106.08 4.83
CA MET A 1 12.28 105.62 4.75
C MET A 1 12.40 104.32 5.52
N LEU A 2 12.94 103.30 4.86
CA LEU A 2 13.46 102.02 5.38
C LEU A 2 12.50 101.22 6.30
N GLY A 3 11.64 100.41 5.67
CA GLY A 3 11.00 99.28 6.34
C GLY A 3 11.96 98.10 6.37
N GLU A 4 12.38 97.71 7.57
CA GLU A 4 13.01 96.42 7.83
C GLU A 4 11.95 95.31 7.74
N THR A 5 11.95 94.57 6.64
CA THR A 5 11.26 93.28 6.56
C THR A 5 12.23 92.21 7.05
N SER A 6 12.04 91.78 8.30
CA SER A 6 12.66 90.59 8.88
C SER A 6 12.34 89.37 8.01
N GLN A 7 13.34 88.93 7.24
CA GLN A 7 13.23 87.85 6.28
C GLN A 7 13.40 86.51 7.02
N LYS A 8 12.29 85.83 7.33
CA LYS A 8 12.33 84.42 7.77
C LYS A 8 13.07 83.61 6.71
N PRO A 9 14.06 82.77 7.07
CA PRO A 9 14.74 81.93 6.10
C PRO A 9 13.72 80.97 5.48
N SER A 10 13.63 80.94 4.16
CA SER A 10 12.73 80.07 3.42
C SER A 10 13.05 78.61 3.75
N ALA A 11 12.01 77.79 3.96
CA ALA A 11 12.13 76.36 4.28
C ALA A 11 13.03 75.58 3.29
N PHE A 12 13.21 76.10 2.08
CA PHE A 12 14.13 75.59 1.06
C PHE A 12 15.62 75.69 1.41
N LEU A 13 16.05 76.69 2.18
CA LEU A 13 17.45 76.80 2.63
C LEU A 13 17.76 75.83 3.78
N LEU A 14 16.76 75.53 4.61
CA LEU A 14 16.87 74.58 5.71
C LEU A 14 16.93 73.13 5.21
N THR A 15 16.16 72.79 4.20
CA THR A 15 16.20 71.44 3.58
C THR A 15 17.47 71.21 2.77
N SER A 16 18.01 72.24 2.10
CA SER A 16 19.28 72.09 1.35
C SER A 16 20.49 71.91 2.27
N LEU A 17 20.50 72.53 3.46
CA LEU A 17 21.56 72.37 4.46
C LEU A 17 21.57 70.96 5.09
N LEU A 18 20.42 70.30 5.14
CA LEU A 18 20.26 68.95 5.72
C LEU A 18 20.63 67.82 4.75
N LEU A 19 20.57 68.07 3.45
CA LEU A 19 20.91 67.10 2.39
C LEU A 19 22.40 67.08 2.04
N LEU A 20 23.11 68.17 2.29
CA LEU A 20 24.55 68.35 1.98
C LEU A 20 25.48 67.29 2.64
N PRO A 21 25.27 66.84 3.89
CA PRO A 21 26.07 65.79 4.51
C PRO A 21 25.90 64.42 3.85
N TRP A 22 24.69 64.11 3.40
CA TRP A 22 24.40 62.85 2.72
C TRP A 22 25.00 62.80 1.32
N LEU A 23 25.02 63.95 0.63
CA LEU A 23 25.67 64.10 -0.67
C LEU A 23 27.21 63.98 -0.56
N LEU A 24 27.80 64.48 0.52
CA LEU A 24 29.23 64.27 0.83
C LEU A 24 29.53 62.80 1.15
N CYS A 25 28.61 62.12 1.84
CA CYS A 25 28.74 60.71 2.23
C CYS A 25 28.67 59.76 1.01
N THR A 26 27.78 60.04 0.05
CA THR A 26 27.72 59.26 -1.20
C THR A 26 28.97 59.44 -2.05
N VAL A 27 29.58 60.62 -2.06
CA VAL A 27 30.88 60.85 -2.72
C VAL A 27 32.01 60.11 -2.01
N LEU A 28 32.05 60.11 -0.68
CA LEU A 28 33.08 59.39 0.09
C LEU A 28 33.00 57.86 -0.06
N LEU A 29 31.81 57.30 -0.27
CA LEU A 29 31.60 55.88 -0.58
C LEU A 29 32.16 55.45 -1.95
N THR A 30 32.39 56.39 -2.87
CA THR A 30 32.97 56.10 -4.20
C THR A 30 34.52 56.07 -4.21
N VAL A 31 35.17 56.35 -3.08
CA VAL A 31 36.64 56.52 -2.98
C VAL A 31 37.32 55.41 -2.15
N ASP A 32 36.76 54.19 -2.12
CA ASP A 32 37.35 53.01 -1.44
C ASP A 32 37.78 53.25 0.03
N PHE A 33 37.04 54.09 0.75
CA PHE A 33 37.20 54.29 2.19
C PHE A 33 36.28 53.33 2.95
N SER A 34 36.76 52.72 4.04
CA SER A 34 36.01 51.75 4.87
C SER A 34 34.58 52.24 5.15
N SER A 35 33.58 51.53 4.61
CA SER A 35 32.18 51.94 4.52
C SER A 35 31.53 52.31 5.86
N TRP A 36 32.04 51.75 6.97
CA TRP A 36 31.57 52.08 8.32
C TRP A 36 31.98 53.47 8.80
N SER A 37 33.13 53.98 8.37
CA SER A 37 33.62 55.30 8.80
C SER A 37 32.82 56.45 8.17
N ALA A 38 32.38 56.31 6.92
CA ALA A 38 31.59 57.31 6.21
C ALA A 38 30.18 57.46 6.83
N ILE A 39 29.55 56.34 7.20
CA ILE A 39 28.23 56.33 7.83
C ILE A 39 28.28 57.00 9.21
N LEU A 40 29.33 56.75 9.99
CA LEU A 40 29.55 57.38 11.31
C LEU A 40 29.73 58.89 11.21
N LEU A 41 30.48 59.36 10.20
CA LEU A 41 30.70 60.78 9.95
C LEU A 41 29.43 61.49 9.49
N GLY A 42 28.61 60.83 8.65
CA GLY A 42 27.31 61.34 8.22
C GLY A 42 26.32 61.47 9.39
N ALA A 43 26.27 60.48 10.28
CA ALA A 43 25.42 60.51 11.48
C ALA A 43 25.86 61.60 12.47
N LEU A 44 27.17 61.79 12.67
CA LEU A 44 27.69 62.86 13.52
C LEU A 44 27.42 64.26 12.94
N ALA A 45 27.53 64.42 11.62
CA ALA A 45 27.23 65.68 10.95
C ALA A 45 25.74 66.03 11.02
N SER A 46 24.82 65.05 10.90
CA SER A 46 23.39 65.30 11.05
C SER A 46 23.05 65.65 12.51
N LEU A 47 23.65 64.99 13.49
CA LEU A 47 23.45 65.29 14.90
C LEU A 47 23.96 66.69 15.27
N ALA A 48 25.11 67.09 14.72
CA ALA A 48 25.67 68.43 14.88
C ALA A 48 24.79 69.52 14.22
N SER A 49 24.25 69.26 13.03
CA SER A 49 23.34 70.19 12.34
C SER A 49 22.01 70.34 13.09
N THR A 50 21.44 69.22 13.58
CA THR A 50 20.18 69.23 14.34
C THR A 50 20.35 69.97 15.67
N THR A 51 21.46 69.75 16.38
CA THR A 51 21.77 70.47 17.63
C THR A 51 22.10 71.94 17.41
N TYR A 52 22.71 72.31 16.29
CA TYR A 52 22.93 73.71 15.91
C TYR A 52 21.61 74.44 15.63
N LEU A 53 20.68 73.80 14.91
CA LEU A 53 19.34 74.35 14.65
C LEU A 53 18.51 74.49 15.93
N LEU A 54 18.56 73.52 16.82
CA LEU A 54 17.94 73.59 18.16
C LEU A 54 18.55 74.73 19.01
N ARG A 55 19.86 74.96 18.91
CA ARG A 55 20.52 76.09 19.60
C ARG A 55 20.21 77.45 18.99
N GLN A 56 19.99 77.51 17.68
CA GLN A 56 19.64 78.75 16.99
C GLN A 56 18.16 79.13 17.22
N ALA A 57 17.28 78.13 17.32
CA ALA A 57 15.90 78.33 17.78
C ALA A 57 15.81 78.72 19.27
N GLY A 58 16.79 78.33 20.09
CA GLY A 58 16.87 78.64 21.52
C GLY A 58 17.50 79.99 21.90
N LYS A 59 17.85 80.85 20.94
CA LYS A 59 18.37 82.22 21.18
C LYS A 59 17.38 83.31 20.74
N GLY A 60 16.13 83.20 21.22
CA GLY A 60 15.25 84.34 21.38
C GLY A 60 15.31 84.80 22.83
N GLN A 61 15.64 86.07 23.06
CA GLN A 61 15.72 86.69 24.39
C GLN A 61 14.39 86.56 25.17
N PRO A 62 14.42 86.34 26.50
CA PRO A 62 13.20 86.34 27.30
C PRO A 62 12.79 87.80 27.54
N ASP A 63 11.75 88.26 26.84
CA ASP A 63 11.09 89.51 27.20
C ASP A 63 9.96 89.18 28.18
N GLU A 64 10.19 89.59 29.41
CA GLU A 64 9.38 89.36 30.59
C GLU A 64 8.28 90.42 30.62
N SER A 65 7.14 90.16 29.97
CA SER A 65 5.85 90.71 30.38
C SER A 65 4.70 90.18 29.53
N ALA A 66 3.60 89.92 30.24
CA ALA A 66 2.23 89.73 29.77
C ALA A 66 1.78 88.29 29.42
N THR A 67 1.07 87.73 30.41
CA THR A 67 -0.24 87.07 30.29
C THR A 67 -0.33 85.70 29.63
N SER A 68 -0.59 84.69 30.48
CA SER A 68 -1.62 83.66 30.31
C SER A 68 -1.88 83.21 28.86
N ALA A 69 -1.06 82.29 28.38
CA ALA A 69 -1.46 81.36 27.34
C ALA A 69 -1.35 79.97 27.95
N THR A 70 -2.49 79.46 28.40
CA THR A 70 -2.77 78.04 28.45
C THR A 70 -2.20 77.39 27.19
N SER A 71 -1.33 76.42 27.36
CA SER A 71 -0.94 75.51 26.28
C SER A 71 -2.16 74.64 25.94
N ASP A 72 -3.09 75.26 25.20
CA ASP A 72 -4.06 74.63 24.32
C ASP A 72 -3.28 73.91 23.22
N THR A 73 -2.74 72.73 23.51
CA THR A 73 -2.64 71.71 22.48
C THR A 73 -4.03 71.15 22.28
N LEU A 74 -4.79 71.82 21.43
CA LEU A 74 -6.04 71.37 20.83
C LEU A 74 -5.90 69.88 20.47
N VAL A 75 -6.70 69.03 21.10
CA VAL A 75 -7.10 67.79 20.43
C VAL A 75 -7.92 68.27 19.24
N ASP A 76 -7.33 68.22 18.05
CA ASP A 76 -8.01 68.63 16.83
C ASP A 76 -9.18 67.67 16.62
N THR A 77 -10.38 68.11 17.01
CA THR A 77 -11.63 67.32 16.94
C THR A 77 -11.91 66.86 15.50
N GLN A 78 -11.36 67.56 14.50
CA GLN A 78 -11.42 67.14 13.09
C GLN A 78 -10.64 65.85 12.77
N VAL A 79 -9.65 65.47 13.58
CA VAL A 79 -8.81 64.28 13.37
C VAL A 79 -9.26 63.10 14.24
N LEU A 80 -9.88 63.38 15.39
CA LEU A 80 -10.29 62.35 16.34
C LEU A 80 -11.50 61.54 15.85
N GLU A 81 -12.50 62.21 15.26
CA GLU A 81 -13.71 61.58 14.72
C GLU A 81 -13.41 60.50 13.66
N PRO A 82 -12.68 60.79 12.55
CA PRO A 82 -12.39 59.78 11.53
C PRO A 82 -11.49 58.65 12.06
N LEU A 83 -10.68 58.92 13.09
CA LEU A 83 -9.80 57.92 13.69
C LEU A 83 -10.56 56.98 14.64
N CYS A 84 -11.47 57.50 15.46
CA CYS A 84 -12.41 56.69 16.25
C CYS A 84 -13.30 55.84 15.33
N GLN A 85 -13.80 56.42 14.24
CA GLN A 85 -14.62 55.69 13.26
C GLN A 85 -13.83 54.58 12.55
N ALA A 86 -12.57 54.85 12.17
CA ALA A 86 -11.69 53.83 11.58
C ALA A 86 -11.36 52.70 12.56
N VAL A 87 -11.12 53.02 13.84
CA VAL A 87 -10.83 52.03 14.88
C VAL A 87 -12.07 51.19 15.20
N ALA A 88 -13.26 51.80 15.30
CA ALA A 88 -14.52 51.08 15.48
C ALA A 88 -14.82 50.15 14.29
N GLN A 89 -14.58 50.62 13.06
CA GLN A 89 -14.71 49.80 11.86
C GLN A 89 -13.73 48.61 11.87
N GLN A 90 -12.48 48.83 12.31
CA GLN A 90 -11.49 47.77 12.43
C GLN A 90 -11.86 46.76 13.52
N ALA A 91 -12.38 47.21 14.66
CA ALA A 91 -12.89 46.34 15.73
C ALA A 91 -14.06 45.47 15.23
N GLN A 92 -15.00 46.06 14.48
CA GLN A 92 -16.10 45.31 13.88
C GLN A 92 -15.61 44.25 12.88
N GLN A 93 -14.60 44.57 12.06
CA GLN A 93 -13.97 43.61 11.16
C GLN A 93 -13.26 42.48 11.91
N ILE A 94 -12.54 42.78 12.99
CA ILE A 94 -11.89 41.76 13.85
C ILE A 94 -12.94 40.82 14.44
N THR A 95 -14.06 41.34 14.92
CA THR A 95 -15.16 40.53 15.46
C THR A 95 -15.76 39.61 14.39
N LEU A 96 -15.98 40.12 13.18
CA LEU A 96 -16.52 39.34 12.06
C LEU A 96 -15.54 38.23 11.63
N HIS A 97 -14.25 38.54 11.47
CA HIS A 97 -13.22 37.55 11.15
C HIS A 97 -13.05 36.52 12.27
N SER A 98 -13.13 36.94 13.55
CA SER A 98 -13.06 36.02 14.68
C SER A 98 -14.21 35.01 14.67
N HIS A 99 -15.43 35.43 14.31
CA HIS A 99 -16.56 34.52 14.14
C HIS A 99 -16.38 33.57 12.95
N GLN A 100 -15.85 34.06 11.83
CA GLN A 100 -15.56 33.22 10.67
C GLN A 100 -14.49 32.17 10.99
N VAL A 101 -13.41 32.56 11.67
CA VAL A 101 -12.34 31.64 12.09
C VAL A 101 -12.87 30.59 13.07
N ASP A 102 -13.69 30.98 14.05
CA ASP A 102 -14.30 30.04 15.00
C ASP A 102 -15.19 28.99 14.29
N GLY A 103 -16.04 29.43 13.35
CA GLY A 103 -16.88 28.52 12.58
C GLY A 103 -16.09 27.56 11.68
N LEU A 104 -15.06 28.06 10.99
CA LEU A 104 -14.19 27.24 10.15
C LEU A 104 -13.37 26.24 10.99
N LEU A 105 -12.85 26.68 12.13
CA LEU A 105 -12.04 25.86 13.03
C LEU A 105 -12.89 24.73 13.65
N ASN A 106 -14.09 25.04 14.15
CA ASN A 106 -15.01 24.02 14.67
C ASN A 106 -15.39 22.99 13.59
N THR A 107 -15.76 23.45 12.39
CA THR A 107 -16.11 22.54 11.28
C THR A 107 -14.94 21.64 10.88
N ALA A 108 -13.72 22.20 10.80
CA ALA A 108 -12.53 21.44 10.46
C ALA A 108 -12.19 20.39 11.52
N ILE A 109 -12.35 20.72 12.80
CA ILE A 109 -12.05 19.78 13.89
C ILE A 109 -13.11 18.70 14.02
N ASP A 110 -14.38 19.01 13.82
CA ASP A 110 -15.45 18.00 13.74
C ASP A 110 -15.16 16.99 12.62
N GLN A 111 -14.74 17.49 11.45
CA GLN A 111 -14.36 16.64 10.31
C GLN A 111 -13.11 15.79 10.59
N LEU A 112 -12.07 16.37 11.21
CA LEU A 112 -10.86 15.64 11.57
C LEU A 112 -11.14 14.56 12.63
N THR A 113 -11.92 14.90 13.65
CA THR A 113 -12.32 13.97 14.72
C THR A 113 -13.12 12.79 14.15
N ALA A 114 -14.07 13.07 13.25
CA ALA A 114 -14.83 12.02 12.55
C ALA A 114 -13.90 11.13 11.70
N SER A 115 -12.94 11.73 10.99
CA SER A 115 -11.95 11.00 10.18
C SER A 115 -11.07 10.09 11.02
N PHE A 116 -10.48 10.58 12.12
CA PHE A 116 -9.62 9.79 13.01
C PHE A 116 -10.39 8.67 13.72
N THR A 117 -11.64 8.92 14.12
CA THR A 117 -12.50 7.88 14.71
C THR A 117 -12.78 6.77 13.70
N ASN A 118 -13.09 7.12 12.45
CA ASN A 118 -13.27 6.15 11.37
C ASN A 118 -11.96 5.38 11.09
N LEU A 119 -10.81 6.06 11.10
CA LEU A 119 -9.51 5.43 10.92
C LEU A 119 -9.22 4.41 12.04
N SER A 120 -9.47 4.77 13.30
CA SER A 120 -9.35 3.86 14.44
C SER A 120 -10.22 2.60 14.27
N HIS A 121 -11.47 2.77 13.83
CA HIS A 121 -12.35 1.63 13.54
C HIS A 121 -11.83 0.75 12.39
N LEU A 122 -11.30 1.35 11.31
CA LEU A 122 -10.68 0.60 10.20
C LEU A 122 -9.45 -0.19 10.65
N ILE A 123 -8.60 0.38 11.50
CA ILE A 123 -7.45 -0.32 12.09
C ILE A 123 -7.90 -1.49 12.96
N GLY A 124 -8.92 -1.30 13.80
CA GLY A 124 -9.47 -2.38 14.63
C GLY A 124 -9.96 -3.56 13.79
N ARG A 125 -10.65 -3.27 12.68
CA ARG A 125 -11.05 -4.31 11.71
C ARG A 125 -9.85 -4.98 11.04
N GLN A 126 -8.83 -4.21 10.65
CA GLN A 126 -7.63 -4.73 10.02
C GLN A 126 -6.86 -5.69 10.94
N ILE A 127 -6.71 -5.35 12.23
CA ILE A 127 -6.10 -6.22 13.24
C ILE A 127 -6.91 -7.52 13.42
N SER A 128 -8.24 -7.44 13.46
CA SER A 128 -9.10 -8.63 13.57
C SER A 128 -8.96 -9.56 12.35
N ILE A 129 -8.86 -9.01 11.14
CA ILE A 129 -8.62 -9.80 9.92
C ILE A 129 -7.24 -10.44 9.96
N ALA A 130 -6.21 -9.68 10.36
CA ALA A 130 -4.85 -10.19 10.51
C ALA A 130 -4.80 -11.39 11.48
N ALA A 131 -5.44 -11.26 12.65
CA ALA A 131 -5.55 -12.34 13.62
C ALA A 131 -6.27 -13.58 13.06
N SER A 132 -7.36 -13.39 12.30
CA SER A 132 -8.08 -14.50 11.65
C SER A 132 -7.26 -15.20 10.56
N LEU A 133 -6.36 -14.47 9.88
CA LEU A 133 -5.45 -15.06 8.90
C LEU A 133 -4.36 -15.86 9.63
N THR A 134 -3.78 -15.30 10.69
CA THR A 134 -2.82 -16.01 11.55
C THR A 134 -3.42 -17.31 12.07
N ASP A 135 -4.66 -17.29 12.58
CA ASP A 135 -5.31 -18.48 13.15
C ASP A 135 -5.59 -19.58 12.11
N ARG A 136 -5.83 -19.22 10.85
CA ARG A 136 -5.94 -20.21 9.75
C ARG A 136 -4.61 -20.87 9.39
N TYR A 137 -3.50 -20.20 9.69
CA TYR A 137 -2.15 -20.67 9.37
C TYR A 137 -1.44 -21.28 10.58
N SER A 138 -1.78 -20.86 11.80
CA SER A 138 -1.40 -21.55 13.02
C SER A 138 -2.25 -22.80 13.18
N ASP A 139 -1.63 -23.87 13.62
CA ASP A 139 -2.21 -25.22 13.77
C ASP A 139 -3.30 -25.30 14.88
N SER A 140 -3.82 -24.15 15.34
CA SER A 140 -4.53 -23.98 16.61
C SER A 140 -6.03 -24.21 16.54
N ASP A 141 -6.72 -23.93 15.43
CA ASP A 141 -8.16 -24.19 15.35
C ASP A 141 -8.57 -24.59 13.94
N ALA A 142 -8.57 -25.91 13.70
CA ALA A 142 -9.40 -26.53 12.69
C ALA A 142 -10.87 -26.31 13.05
N SER A 143 -11.37 -25.11 12.77
CA SER A 143 -12.78 -24.78 12.86
C SER A 143 -13.60 -25.84 12.11
N GLU A 144 -14.52 -26.46 12.86
CA GLU A 144 -15.47 -27.52 12.48
C GLU A 144 -15.45 -27.96 11.01
N GLY A 145 -14.48 -28.81 10.65
CA GLY A 145 -14.47 -29.56 9.38
C GLY A 145 -13.46 -29.11 8.31
N GLY A 146 -12.68 -28.05 8.53
CA GLY A 146 -11.59 -27.66 7.63
C GLY A 146 -10.27 -28.41 7.90
N MET A 147 -9.58 -28.87 6.85
CA MET A 147 -8.22 -29.44 6.96
C MET A 147 -7.19 -28.30 7.09
N SER A 148 -6.29 -28.36 8.08
CA SER A 148 -5.20 -27.38 8.21
C SER A 148 -4.25 -27.46 7.01
N PHE A 149 -3.55 -26.36 6.73
CA PHE A 149 -2.61 -26.33 5.60
C PHE A 149 -1.53 -27.42 5.72
N GLN A 150 -0.99 -27.62 6.92
CA GLN A 150 0.00 -28.66 7.19
C GLN A 150 -0.59 -30.06 6.97
N GLN A 151 -1.80 -30.30 7.47
CA GLN A 151 -2.48 -31.57 7.27
C GLN A 151 -2.80 -31.83 5.79
N PHE A 152 -3.12 -30.78 5.02
CA PHE A 152 -3.32 -30.85 3.57
C PHE A 152 -2.04 -31.28 2.85
N VAL A 153 -0.90 -30.67 3.19
CA VAL A 153 0.41 -31.05 2.61
C VAL A 153 0.74 -32.52 2.93
N ILE A 154 0.63 -32.93 4.21
CA ILE A 154 0.93 -34.30 4.65
C ILE A 154 0.00 -35.32 3.96
N THR A 155 -1.30 -35.06 3.97
CA THR A 155 -2.30 -35.98 3.37
C THR A 155 -2.09 -36.09 1.86
N THR A 156 -1.75 -34.99 1.18
CA THR A 156 -1.46 -35.00 -0.25
C THR A 156 -0.19 -35.79 -0.55
N GLN A 157 0.89 -35.58 0.21
CA GLN A 157 2.15 -36.33 0.05
C GLN A 157 1.94 -37.84 0.28
N GLN A 158 1.18 -38.21 1.31
CA GLN A 158 0.88 -39.61 1.62
C GLN A 158 0.03 -40.27 0.54
N THR A 159 -1.05 -39.60 0.10
CA THR A 159 -1.94 -40.12 -0.96
C THR A 159 -1.19 -40.30 -2.27
N LEU A 160 -0.35 -39.35 -2.63
CA LEU A 160 0.52 -39.42 -3.81
C LEU A 160 1.55 -40.54 -3.70
N GLY A 161 2.10 -40.77 -2.51
CA GLY A 161 2.95 -41.92 -2.21
C GLY A 161 2.25 -43.24 -2.49
N LEU A 162 1.06 -43.43 -1.90
CA LEU A 162 0.23 -44.63 -2.11
C LEU A 162 -0.12 -44.85 -3.58
N PHE A 163 -0.46 -43.78 -4.31
CA PHE A 163 -0.77 -43.87 -5.73
C PHE A 163 0.44 -44.32 -6.57
N VAL A 164 1.63 -43.79 -6.27
CA VAL A 164 2.87 -44.16 -6.95
C VAL A 164 3.26 -45.61 -6.63
N ASP A 165 3.14 -46.02 -5.36
CA ASP A 165 3.43 -47.40 -4.95
C ASP A 165 2.47 -48.39 -5.63
N SER A 166 1.18 -48.06 -5.70
CA SER A 166 0.18 -48.86 -6.43
C SER A 166 0.50 -48.95 -7.93
N THR A 167 1.04 -47.87 -8.52
CA THR A 167 1.43 -47.84 -9.94
C THR A 167 2.66 -48.71 -10.19
N ILE A 168 3.64 -48.67 -9.27
CA ILE A 168 4.83 -49.55 -9.31
C ILE A 168 4.41 -51.02 -9.26
N GLU A 169 3.50 -51.37 -8.35
CA GLU A 169 3.03 -52.75 -8.21
C GLU A 169 2.26 -53.24 -9.46
N THR A 170 1.45 -52.36 -10.05
CA THR A 170 0.74 -52.65 -11.31
C THR A 170 1.72 -52.85 -12.47
N SER A 171 2.78 -52.03 -12.54
CA SER A 171 3.85 -52.16 -13.53
C SER A 171 4.61 -53.47 -13.37
N ARG A 172 4.92 -53.87 -12.12
CA ARG A 172 5.53 -55.17 -11.82
C ARG A 172 4.66 -56.34 -12.28
N THR A 173 3.38 -56.32 -11.93
CA THR A 173 2.41 -57.37 -12.35
C THR A 173 2.31 -57.44 -13.87
N SER A 174 2.35 -56.28 -14.55
CA SER A 174 2.34 -56.21 -16.02
C SER A 174 3.59 -56.85 -16.63
N MET A 175 4.78 -56.68 -16.03
CA MET A 175 6.01 -57.35 -16.47
C MET A 175 5.94 -58.87 -16.28
N GLU A 176 5.35 -59.35 -15.17
CA GLU A 176 5.14 -60.78 -14.96
C GLU A 176 4.19 -61.38 -16.01
N LEU A 177 3.19 -60.62 -16.45
CA LEU A 177 2.29 -61.02 -17.52
C LEU A 177 3.00 -61.09 -18.89
N VAL A 178 3.90 -60.15 -19.18
CA VAL A 178 4.77 -60.20 -20.37
C VAL A 178 5.61 -61.48 -20.41
N ASP A 179 6.26 -61.84 -19.30
CA ASP A 179 7.00 -63.11 -19.19
C ASP A 179 6.08 -64.31 -19.45
N SER A 180 4.86 -64.28 -18.91
CA SER A 180 3.88 -65.34 -19.16
C SER A 180 3.46 -65.45 -20.63
N ILE A 181 3.29 -64.33 -21.33
CA ILE A 181 2.97 -64.32 -22.76
C ILE A 181 4.14 -64.87 -23.59
N ASP A 182 5.38 -64.55 -23.22
CA ASP A 182 6.57 -65.09 -23.89
C ASP A 182 6.65 -66.62 -23.77
N ARG A 183 6.41 -67.16 -22.57
CA ARG A 183 6.33 -68.62 -22.36
C ARG A 183 5.22 -69.29 -23.17
N ILE A 184 4.04 -68.67 -23.27
CA ILE A 184 2.93 -69.19 -24.09
C ILE A 184 3.31 -69.15 -25.57
N THR A 185 3.96 -68.08 -26.01
CA THR A 185 4.44 -67.92 -27.38
C THR A 185 5.44 -69.01 -27.75
N HIS A 186 6.36 -69.36 -26.84
CA HIS A 186 7.28 -70.48 -27.04
C HIS A 186 6.53 -71.81 -27.23
N LYS A 187 5.55 -72.11 -26.36
CA LYS A 187 4.72 -73.32 -26.46
C LYS A 187 3.92 -73.37 -27.77
N ILE A 188 3.41 -72.24 -28.24
CA ILE A 188 2.74 -72.15 -29.54
C ILE A 188 3.68 -72.61 -30.66
N GLY A 189 4.96 -72.21 -30.63
CA GLY A 189 5.95 -72.67 -31.59
C GLY A 189 6.10 -74.21 -31.61
N GLU A 190 6.07 -74.86 -30.44
CA GLU A 190 6.10 -76.33 -30.34
C GLU A 190 4.84 -76.99 -30.93
N ILE A 191 3.67 -76.39 -30.74
CA ILE A 191 2.41 -76.88 -31.30
C ILE A 191 2.40 -76.73 -32.83
N VAL A 192 2.91 -75.59 -33.36
CA VAL A 192 3.06 -75.39 -34.81
C VAL A 192 3.96 -76.47 -35.41
N LYS A 193 5.09 -76.76 -34.76
CA LYS A 193 6.00 -77.84 -35.18
C LYS A 193 5.30 -79.20 -35.18
N SER A 194 4.62 -79.55 -34.09
CA SER A 194 3.89 -80.82 -33.97
C SER A 194 2.80 -80.96 -35.04
N THR A 195 2.08 -79.88 -35.34
CA THR A 195 1.06 -79.84 -36.39
C THR A 195 1.68 -80.03 -37.79
N SER A 196 2.88 -79.47 -38.01
CA SER A 196 3.64 -79.71 -39.25
C SER A 196 4.07 -81.16 -39.40
N ASP A 197 4.50 -81.81 -38.30
CA ASP A 197 4.87 -83.22 -38.31
C ASP A 197 3.64 -84.12 -38.59
N MET A 198 2.47 -83.79 -38.03
CA MET A 198 1.21 -84.49 -38.32
C MET A 198 0.79 -84.38 -39.79
N ASP A 199 0.92 -83.19 -40.39
CA ASP A 199 0.66 -82.99 -41.82
C ASP A 199 1.64 -83.80 -42.70
N ALA A 200 2.91 -83.88 -42.32
CA ALA A 200 3.90 -84.72 -43.00
C ALA A 200 3.54 -86.21 -42.93
N ILE A 201 3.13 -86.70 -41.75
CA ILE A 201 2.67 -88.09 -41.55
C ILE A 201 1.41 -88.37 -42.38
N ALA A 202 0.45 -87.43 -42.40
CA ALA A 202 -0.77 -87.56 -43.20
C ALA A 202 -0.45 -87.67 -44.70
N LYS A 203 0.45 -86.82 -45.21
CA LYS A 203 0.94 -86.90 -46.61
C LYS A 203 1.66 -88.21 -46.90
N GLN A 204 2.49 -88.70 -45.99
CA GLN A 204 3.17 -89.99 -46.14
C GLN A 204 2.17 -91.16 -46.14
N THR A 205 1.17 -91.13 -45.26
CA THR A 205 0.12 -92.15 -45.18
C THR A 205 -0.74 -92.14 -46.44
N ASN A 206 -1.03 -90.96 -46.99
CA ASN A 206 -1.71 -90.81 -48.28
C ASN A 206 -0.92 -91.45 -49.43
N LEU A 207 0.41 -91.30 -49.46
CA LEU A 207 1.27 -91.95 -50.45
C LEU A 207 1.33 -93.48 -50.27
N LEU A 208 1.39 -93.96 -49.03
CA LEU A 208 1.34 -95.40 -48.73
C LEU A 208 0.00 -96.01 -49.15
N ALA A 209 -1.11 -95.33 -48.87
CA ALA A 209 -2.45 -95.74 -49.28
C ALA A 209 -2.61 -95.77 -50.81
N LEU A 210 -2.03 -94.78 -51.51
CA LEU A 210 -1.99 -94.78 -52.97
C LEU A 210 -1.22 -95.99 -53.53
N ASN A 211 -0.05 -96.30 -52.97
CA ASN A 211 0.72 -97.47 -53.37
C ASN A 211 -0.04 -98.77 -53.10
N ALA A 212 -0.75 -98.87 -51.97
CA ALA A 212 -1.59 -100.01 -51.63
C ALA A 212 -2.79 -100.16 -52.59
N ALA A 213 -3.44 -99.06 -52.97
CA ALA A 213 -4.52 -99.07 -53.96
C ALA A 213 -4.04 -99.56 -55.33
N ILE A 214 -2.83 -99.13 -55.76
CA ILE A 214 -2.20 -99.59 -57.01
C ILE A 214 -1.93 -101.11 -56.95
N GLU A 215 -1.36 -101.61 -55.85
CA GLU A 215 -1.05 -103.05 -55.73
C GLU A 215 -2.33 -103.90 -55.59
N ALA A 216 -3.37 -103.39 -54.91
CA ALA A 216 -4.68 -104.02 -54.84
C ALA A 216 -5.36 -104.13 -56.22
N ALA A 217 -5.24 -103.09 -57.06
CA ALA A 217 -5.72 -103.14 -58.44
C ALA A 217 -4.93 -104.18 -59.27
N ARG A 218 -3.61 -104.30 -59.02
CA ARG A 218 -2.72 -105.26 -59.69
C ARG A 218 -3.06 -106.72 -59.35
N ALA A 219 -3.52 -106.99 -58.13
CA ALA A 219 -3.98 -108.31 -57.69
C ALA A 219 -5.37 -108.71 -58.22
N GLY A 220 -6.04 -107.84 -58.99
CA GLY A 220 -7.30 -108.14 -59.66
C GLY A 220 -8.43 -108.51 -58.69
N GLN A 221 -9.07 -109.66 -58.88
CA GLN A 221 -10.21 -110.06 -58.03
C GLN A 221 -9.81 -110.36 -56.58
N ALA A 222 -8.59 -110.85 -56.34
CA ALA A 222 -8.10 -111.16 -54.99
C ALA A 222 -7.81 -109.88 -54.17
N GLY A 223 -7.60 -108.74 -54.83
CA GLY A 223 -7.25 -107.46 -54.20
C GLY A 223 -8.44 -106.55 -53.83
N ARG A 224 -9.69 -106.90 -54.17
CA ARG A 224 -10.85 -105.98 -54.00
C ARG A 224 -11.04 -105.49 -52.56
N GLY A 225 -10.86 -106.36 -51.57
CA GLY A 225 -10.97 -105.97 -50.16
C GLY A 225 -9.87 -104.98 -49.74
N PHE A 226 -8.64 -105.16 -50.25
CA PHE A 226 -7.53 -104.25 -49.99
C PHE A 226 -7.70 -102.90 -50.68
N ALA A 227 -8.32 -102.86 -51.87
CA ALA A 227 -8.61 -101.62 -52.57
C ALA A 227 -9.55 -100.70 -51.76
N VAL A 228 -10.62 -101.27 -51.19
CA VAL A 228 -11.57 -100.52 -50.34
C VAL A 228 -10.88 -99.94 -49.10
N VAL A 229 -10.02 -100.74 -48.44
CA VAL A 229 -9.27 -100.26 -47.27
C VAL A 229 -8.27 -99.17 -47.67
N ALA A 230 -7.58 -99.32 -48.81
CA ALA A 230 -6.64 -98.32 -49.30
C ALA A 230 -7.31 -96.97 -49.61
N ASP A 231 -8.49 -96.99 -50.24
CA ASP A 231 -9.26 -95.76 -50.51
C ASP A 231 -9.74 -95.07 -49.21
N GLU A 232 -10.17 -95.84 -48.21
CA GLU A 232 -10.57 -95.30 -46.91
C GLU A 232 -9.38 -94.66 -46.17
N VAL A 233 -8.22 -95.32 -46.17
CA VAL A 233 -6.99 -94.77 -45.56
C VAL A 233 -6.54 -93.50 -46.29
N ARG A 234 -6.67 -93.45 -47.62
CA ARG A 234 -6.37 -92.27 -48.45
C ARG A 234 -7.29 -91.09 -48.12
N ALA A 235 -8.60 -91.36 -48.01
CA ALA A 235 -9.59 -90.36 -47.61
C ALA A 235 -9.32 -89.82 -46.20
N LEU A 236 -9.01 -90.70 -45.24
CA LEU A 236 -8.67 -90.33 -43.87
C LEU A 236 -7.40 -89.46 -43.80
N SER A 237 -6.37 -89.82 -44.58
CA SER A 237 -5.11 -89.08 -44.67
C SER A 237 -5.30 -87.67 -45.25
N THR A 238 -6.14 -87.54 -46.29
CA THR A 238 -6.49 -86.25 -46.87
C THR A 238 -7.24 -85.38 -45.86
N ARG A 239 -8.23 -85.96 -45.16
CA ARG A 239 -8.98 -85.27 -44.11
C ARG A 239 -8.08 -84.84 -42.94
N SER A 240 -7.09 -85.65 -42.57
CA SER A 240 -6.09 -85.30 -41.55
C SER A 240 -5.19 -84.14 -41.97
N SER A 241 -4.85 -84.04 -43.26
CA SER A 241 -4.06 -82.92 -43.79
C SER A 241 -4.86 -81.61 -43.73
N VAL A 242 -6.13 -81.63 -44.15
CA VAL A 242 -7.04 -80.48 -44.06
C VAL A 242 -7.21 -80.03 -42.61
N PHE A 243 -7.44 -80.97 -41.69
CA PHE A 243 -7.59 -80.65 -40.27
C PHE A 243 -6.30 -80.03 -39.66
N SER A 244 -5.12 -80.49 -40.10
CA SER A 244 -3.85 -79.91 -39.67
C SER A 244 -3.68 -78.46 -40.16
N GLU A 245 -4.18 -78.13 -41.36
CA GLU A 245 -4.19 -76.76 -41.89
C GLU A 245 -5.14 -75.84 -41.10
N GLU A 246 -6.31 -76.34 -40.74
CA GLU A 246 -7.27 -75.62 -39.90
C GLU A 246 -6.66 -75.32 -38.51
N ILE A 247 -6.02 -76.30 -37.87
CA ILE A 247 -5.29 -76.11 -36.61
C ILE A 247 -4.22 -75.03 -36.75
N ARG A 248 -3.41 -75.08 -37.82
CA ARG A 248 -2.36 -74.07 -38.07
C ARG A 248 -2.95 -72.68 -38.19
N THR A 249 -4.09 -72.55 -38.89
CA THR A 249 -4.79 -71.27 -39.04
C THR A 249 -5.25 -70.72 -37.69
N HIS A 250 -5.88 -71.55 -36.85
CA HIS A 250 -6.32 -71.14 -35.51
C HIS A 250 -5.15 -70.74 -34.61
N ILE A 251 -4.04 -71.49 -34.65
CA ILE A 251 -2.85 -71.17 -33.86
C ILE A 251 -2.23 -69.83 -34.30
N ASN A 252 -2.17 -69.57 -35.61
CA ASN A 252 -1.65 -68.30 -36.13
C ASN A 252 -2.48 -67.10 -35.67
N ILE A 253 -3.81 -67.25 -35.55
CA ILE A 253 -4.69 -66.21 -35.00
C ILE A 253 -4.34 -65.95 -33.53
N VAL A 254 -4.26 -66.99 -32.71
CA VAL A 254 -3.91 -66.89 -31.28
C VAL A 254 -2.52 -66.25 -31.11
N HIS A 255 -1.55 -66.65 -31.91
CA HIS A 255 -0.20 -66.06 -31.88
C HIS A 255 -0.21 -64.56 -32.14
N LYS A 256 -0.99 -64.10 -33.14
CA LYS A 256 -1.12 -62.69 -33.46
C LYS A 256 -1.81 -61.91 -32.33
N GLU A 257 -2.85 -62.47 -31.72
CA GLU A 257 -3.53 -61.84 -30.57
C GLU A 257 -2.59 -61.70 -29.36
N LEU A 258 -1.75 -62.70 -29.10
CA LEU A 258 -0.75 -62.63 -28.04
C LEU A 258 0.32 -61.56 -28.28
N GLN A 259 0.80 -61.39 -29.52
CA GLN A 259 1.75 -60.33 -29.86
C GLN A 259 1.14 -58.93 -29.65
N GLN A 260 -0.15 -58.77 -29.96
CA GLN A 260 -0.85 -57.51 -29.71
C GLN A 260 -1.00 -57.24 -28.20
N ALA A 261 -1.33 -58.27 -27.42
CA ALA A 261 -1.40 -58.17 -25.96
C ALA A 261 -0.05 -57.81 -25.35
N ASP A 262 1.04 -58.46 -25.77
CA ASP A 262 2.41 -58.18 -25.33
C ASP A 262 2.80 -56.72 -25.54
N THR A 263 2.55 -56.19 -26.74
CA THR A 263 2.85 -54.79 -27.07
C THR A 263 2.04 -53.82 -26.22
N ALA A 264 0.74 -54.10 -26.01
CA ALA A 264 -0.14 -53.25 -25.24
C ALA A 264 0.26 -53.20 -23.75
N ILE A 265 0.55 -54.36 -23.16
CA ILE A 265 0.95 -54.48 -21.75
C ILE A 265 2.32 -53.84 -21.51
N SER A 266 3.29 -54.09 -22.40
CA SER A 266 4.63 -53.50 -22.31
C SER A 266 4.58 -51.96 -22.36
N HIS A 267 3.76 -51.41 -23.26
CA HIS A 267 3.59 -49.96 -23.37
C HIS A 267 2.89 -49.37 -22.13
N LEU A 268 1.87 -50.05 -21.59
CA LEU A 268 1.16 -49.63 -20.38
C LEU A 268 2.10 -49.57 -19.17
N ALA A 269 2.86 -50.64 -18.92
CA ALA A 269 3.77 -50.76 -17.78
C ALA A 269 4.84 -49.65 -17.74
N ALA A 270 5.45 -49.35 -18.90
CA ALA A 270 6.50 -48.35 -19.00
C ALA A 270 5.96 -46.91 -18.90
N LYS A 271 4.81 -46.64 -19.54
CA LYS A 271 4.23 -45.30 -19.57
C LYS A 271 3.65 -44.88 -18.22
N ASP A 272 2.94 -45.79 -17.54
CA ASP A 272 2.29 -45.49 -16.26
C ASP A 272 3.33 -45.17 -15.17
N MET A 273 4.45 -45.90 -15.16
CA MET A 273 5.54 -45.66 -14.20
C MET A 273 6.21 -44.29 -14.39
N SER A 274 6.57 -43.96 -15.63
CA SER A 274 7.19 -42.67 -15.95
C SER A 274 6.25 -41.49 -15.63
N PHE A 275 4.97 -41.65 -15.97
CA PHE A 275 3.95 -40.66 -15.69
C PHE A 275 3.77 -40.46 -14.18
N ALA A 276 3.56 -41.52 -13.41
CA ALA A 276 3.37 -41.45 -11.96
C ALA A 276 4.56 -40.81 -11.24
N MET A 277 5.80 -41.16 -11.61
CA MET A 277 7.00 -40.55 -11.02
C MET A 277 7.15 -39.06 -11.37
N THR A 278 6.82 -38.67 -12.60
CA THR A 278 6.86 -37.27 -13.02
C THR A 278 5.79 -36.46 -12.29
N SER A 279 4.56 -36.97 -12.22
CA SER A 279 3.48 -36.35 -11.45
C SER A 279 3.83 -36.23 -9.97
N LYS A 280 4.47 -37.25 -9.39
CA LYS A 280 4.96 -37.20 -8.00
C LYS A 280 5.88 -36.02 -7.77
N LYS A 281 6.90 -35.89 -8.63
CA LYS A 281 7.89 -34.81 -8.54
C LYS A 281 7.25 -33.43 -8.72
N GLN A 282 6.32 -33.29 -9.67
CA GLN A 282 5.64 -32.03 -9.93
C GLN A 282 4.79 -31.59 -8.74
N VAL A 283 4.01 -32.51 -8.15
CA VAL A 283 3.20 -32.21 -6.97
C VAL A 283 4.09 -31.90 -5.76
N GLN A 284 5.20 -32.62 -5.55
CA GLN A 284 6.16 -32.30 -4.50
C GLN A 284 6.76 -30.88 -4.65
N SER A 285 7.11 -30.48 -5.87
CA SER A 285 7.58 -29.12 -6.15
C SER A 285 6.51 -28.08 -5.82
N MET A 286 5.27 -28.31 -6.28
CA MET A 286 4.15 -27.40 -6.02
C MET A 286 3.87 -27.26 -4.53
N LEU A 287 3.91 -28.36 -3.77
CA LEU A 287 3.72 -28.31 -2.32
C LEU A 287 4.83 -27.52 -1.62
N GLY A 288 6.08 -27.66 -2.05
CA GLY A 288 7.19 -26.84 -1.55
C GLY A 288 7.06 -25.35 -1.86
N ASP A 289 6.63 -25.00 -3.08
CA ASP A 289 6.34 -23.61 -3.45
C ASP A 289 5.20 -23.03 -2.60
N LEU A 290 4.21 -23.86 -2.28
CA LEU A 290 3.05 -23.46 -1.49
C LEU A 290 3.42 -23.29 -0.01
N GLU A 291 4.31 -24.11 0.54
CA GLU A 291 4.90 -23.94 1.88
C GLU A 291 5.70 -22.62 1.97
N LEU A 292 6.50 -22.30 0.95
CA LEU A 292 7.20 -21.02 0.88
C LEU A 292 6.23 -19.83 0.84
N MET A 293 5.17 -19.94 0.04
CA MET A 293 4.12 -18.92 -0.05
C MET A 293 3.38 -18.75 1.28
N ASN A 294 3.14 -19.85 1.99
CA ASN A 294 2.54 -19.87 3.31
C ASN A 294 3.41 -19.09 4.31
N GLY A 295 4.71 -19.38 4.35
CA GLY A 295 5.66 -18.64 5.21
C GLY A 295 5.72 -17.14 4.90
N LYS A 296 5.71 -16.76 3.62
CA LYS A 296 5.62 -15.34 3.21
C LYS A 296 4.32 -14.68 3.66
N THR A 297 3.22 -15.42 3.63
CA THR A 297 1.91 -14.90 4.06
C THR A 297 1.92 -14.61 5.56
N VAL A 298 2.45 -15.54 6.37
CA VAL A 298 2.60 -15.33 7.82
C VAL A 298 3.44 -14.08 8.11
N HIS A 299 4.62 -13.95 7.48
CA HIS A 299 5.46 -12.77 7.66
C HIS A 299 4.75 -11.46 7.24
N ALA A 300 3.99 -11.47 6.14
CA ALA A 300 3.24 -10.30 5.69
C ALA A 300 2.14 -9.91 6.70
N VAL A 301 1.51 -10.89 7.36
CA VAL A 301 0.51 -10.64 8.42
C VAL A 301 1.18 -10.04 9.66
N GLU A 302 2.35 -10.54 10.07
CA GLU A 302 3.13 -9.97 11.18
C GLU A 302 3.53 -8.51 10.92
N GLU A 303 4.01 -8.21 9.71
CA GLU A 303 4.36 -6.84 9.28
C GLU A 303 3.11 -5.94 9.29
N LEU A 304 1.99 -6.44 8.79
CA LEU A 304 0.72 -5.72 8.76
C LEU A 304 0.19 -5.41 10.17
N GLU A 305 0.37 -6.32 11.13
CA GLU A 305 0.06 -6.05 12.55
C GLU A 305 0.95 -4.93 13.12
N GLN A 306 2.26 -4.95 12.86
CA GLN A 306 3.18 -3.91 13.33
C GLN A 306 2.80 -2.54 12.78
N VAL A 307 2.55 -2.46 11.47
CA VAL A 307 2.09 -1.21 10.82
C VAL A 307 0.77 -0.77 11.41
N SER A 308 -0.19 -1.67 11.60
CA SER A 308 -1.51 -1.35 12.17
C SER A 308 -1.40 -0.78 13.59
N ARG A 309 -0.50 -1.30 14.42
CA ARG A 309 -0.24 -0.76 15.77
C ARG A 309 0.42 0.62 15.72
N ALA A 310 1.37 0.84 14.82
CA ALA A 310 1.99 2.15 14.64
C ALA A 310 0.96 3.21 14.21
N VAL A 311 0.11 2.90 13.22
CA VAL A 311 -0.96 3.82 12.79
C VAL A 311 -1.97 4.05 13.92
N ALA A 312 -2.27 3.06 14.76
CA ALA A 312 -3.17 3.25 15.91
C ALA A 312 -2.61 4.27 16.90
N ASP A 313 -1.31 4.22 17.17
CA ASP A 313 -0.61 5.15 18.05
C ASP A 313 -0.56 6.58 17.46
N ASP A 314 -0.28 6.68 16.15
CA ASP A 314 -0.31 7.95 15.42
C ASP A 314 -1.71 8.60 15.47
N VAL A 315 -2.77 7.80 15.29
CA VAL A 315 -4.15 8.28 15.39
C VAL A 315 -4.47 8.77 16.80
N ASN A 316 -4.05 8.04 17.84
CA ASN A 316 -4.27 8.44 19.23
C ASN A 316 -3.53 9.75 19.55
N THR A 317 -2.29 9.87 19.07
CA THR A 317 -1.50 11.10 19.18
C THR A 317 -2.18 12.27 18.46
N ALA A 318 -2.73 12.05 17.27
CA ALA A 318 -3.45 13.07 16.52
C ALA A 318 -4.76 13.51 17.22
N ILE A 319 -5.52 12.57 17.79
CA ILE A 319 -6.72 12.88 18.59
C ILE A 319 -6.34 13.71 19.82
N THR A 320 -5.24 13.36 20.50
CA THR A 320 -4.75 14.12 21.65
C THR A 320 -4.30 15.53 21.22
N ALA A 321 -3.65 15.66 20.07
CA ALA A 321 -3.25 16.96 19.52
C ALA A 321 -4.44 17.88 19.18
N LEU A 322 -5.61 17.32 18.83
CA LEU A 322 -6.83 18.11 18.58
C LEU A 322 -7.37 18.84 19.82
N GLN A 323 -6.89 18.51 21.03
CA GLN A 323 -7.22 19.25 22.26
C GLN A 323 -6.76 20.72 22.23
N PHE A 324 -5.93 21.13 21.26
CA PHE A 324 -5.64 22.55 20.99
C PHE A 324 -6.89 23.36 20.57
N GLN A 325 -8.00 22.71 20.19
CA GLN A 325 -9.28 23.34 19.92
C GLN A 325 -9.71 24.25 21.06
N ASP A 326 -9.72 23.72 22.29
CA ASP A 326 -10.25 24.43 23.46
C ASP A 326 -9.44 25.71 23.72
N LEU A 327 -8.12 25.63 23.56
CA LEU A 327 -7.23 26.78 23.67
C LEU A 327 -7.48 27.81 22.57
N SER A 328 -7.69 27.35 21.33
CA SER A 328 -7.96 28.24 20.19
C SER A 328 -9.31 28.96 20.32
N SER A 329 -10.36 28.24 20.71
CA SER A 329 -11.68 28.81 20.99
C SER A 329 -11.62 29.80 22.16
N GLN A 330 -10.82 29.53 23.19
CA GLN A 330 -10.61 30.46 24.31
C GLN A 330 -9.91 31.76 23.87
N LEU A 331 -8.87 31.67 23.04
CA LEU A 331 -8.16 32.83 22.50
C LEU A 331 -9.06 33.68 21.56
N LEU A 332 -9.87 33.03 20.72
CA LEU A 332 -10.85 33.72 19.86
C LEU A 332 -11.93 34.42 20.70
N ALA A 333 -12.42 33.77 21.76
CA ALA A 333 -13.36 34.40 22.69
C ALA A 333 -12.76 35.64 23.37
N GLN A 334 -11.48 35.58 23.75
CA GLN A 334 -10.78 36.71 24.33
C GLN A 334 -10.54 37.84 23.32
N MET A 335 -10.17 37.51 22.08
CA MET A 335 -10.00 38.49 20.99
C MET A 335 -11.29 39.26 20.74
N ARG A 336 -12.43 38.57 20.68
CA ARG A 336 -13.75 39.20 20.56
C ARG A 336 -14.06 40.12 21.73
N LYS A 337 -13.80 39.67 22.97
CA LYS A 337 -13.98 40.51 24.17
C LYS A 337 -13.12 41.77 24.13
N HIS A 338 -11.87 41.68 23.69
CA HIS A 338 -11.01 42.85 23.51
C HIS A 338 -11.53 43.76 22.40
N SER A 339 -12.04 43.20 21.30
CA SER A 339 -12.62 43.97 20.19
C SER A 339 -13.86 44.77 20.64
N GLU A 340 -14.78 44.14 21.39
CA GLU A 340 -15.94 44.79 21.99
C GLU A 340 -15.55 45.91 22.97
N GLN A 341 -14.50 45.68 23.78
CA GLN A 341 -13.97 46.71 24.67
C GLN A 341 -13.37 47.90 23.91
N LEU A 342 -12.73 47.64 22.77
CA LEU A 342 -12.14 48.65 21.90
C LEU A 342 -13.22 49.49 21.22
N GLU A 343 -14.31 48.84 20.78
CA GLU A 343 -15.51 49.49 20.24
C GLU A 343 -16.21 50.38 21.30
N HIS A 344 -16.41 49.86 22.51
CA HIS A 344 -16.92 50.64 23.63
C HIS A 344 -15.98 51.80 24.01
N PHE A 345 -14.67 51.61 23.93
CA PHE A 345 -13.69 52.66 24.20
C PHE A 345 -13.77 53.77 23.14
N THR A 346 -13.88 53.42 21.85
CA THR A 346 -14.07 54.39 20.76
C THR A 346 -15.38 55.16 20.88
N LEU A 347 -16.50 54.50 21.20
CA LEU A 347 -17.79 55.15 21.42
C LEU A 347 -17.75 56.14 22.59
N ASN A 348 -17.09 55.74 23.68
CA ASN A 348 -16.90 56.61 24.84
C ASN A 348 -15.97 57.79 24.52
N LEU A 349 -14.94 57.61 23.67
CA LEU A 349 -14.07 58.71 23.21
C LEU A 349 -14.81 59.69 22.29
N GLU A 350 -15.64 59.19 21.38
CA GLU A 350 -16.51 60.02 20.52
C GLU A 350 -17.47 60.86 21.38
N GLY A 351 -18.09 60.26 22.40
CA GLY A 351 -18.92 60.98 23.38
C GLY A 351 -18.16 62.00 24.25
N THR A 352 -16.83 61.90 24.35
CA THR A 352 -16.02 62.95 25.02
C THR A 352 -15.76 64.17 24.16
N ALA A 353 -15.84 64.07 22.83
CA ALA A 353 -15.64 65.20 21.92
C ALA A 353 -16.73 66.28 22.09
N GLU A 354 -17.91 65.92 22.59
CA GLU A 354 -19.06 66.81 22.82
C GLU A 354 -19.06 67.52 24.19
N LEU A 355 -18.12 67.17 25.09
CA LEU A 355 -18.08 67.70 26.47
C LEU A 355 -17.27 69.01 26.60
N PRO A 356 -17.61 69.91 27.56
CA PRO A 356 -16.79 71.09 27.89
C PRO A 356 -15.35 70.72 28.29
N GLN A 357 -14.37 71.56 27.96
CA GLN A 357 -12.92 71.29 28.09
C GLN A 357 -12.47 70.77 29.48
N ASP A 358 -13.04 71.28 30.57
CA ASP A 358 -12.72 70.83 31.95
C ASP A 358 -13.21 69.39 32.25
N ALA A 359 -14.27 68.95 31.57
CA ALA A 359 -14.84 67.61 31.71
C ALA A 359 -14.12 66.58 30.83
N GLN A 360 -13.62 66.98 29.66
CA GLN A 360 -12.82 66.13 28.76
C GLN A 360 -11.58 65.56 29.45
N GLN A 361 -10.82 66.41 30.14
CA GLN A 361 -9.56 66.02 30.76
C GLN A 361 -9.73 65.04 31.92
N ASN A 362 -10.83 65.17 32.68
CA ASN A 362 -11.19 64.21 33.73
C ASN A 362 -11.73 62.89 33.16
N HIS A 363 -12.49 62.93 32.06
CA HIS A 363 -13.01 61.73 31.42
C HIS A 363 -11.90 60.88 30.76
N LEU A 364 -10.95 61.52 30.07
CA LEU A 364 -9.77 60.86 29.48
C LEU A 364 -8.87 60.22 30.53
N ARG A 365 -8.66 60.88 31.69
CA ARG A 365 -7.92 60.29 32.82
C ARG A 365 -8.62 59.09 33.43
N ALA A 366 -9.95 59.16 33.60
CA ALA A 366 -10.74 58.04 34.10
C ALA A 366 -10.72 56.84 33.14
N GLN A 367 -10.76 57.09 31.83
CA GLN A 367 -10.67 56.06 30.79
C GLN A 367 -9.28 55.39 30.72
N GLN A 368 -8.19 56.15 30.84
CA GLN A 368 -6.83 55.60 30.90
C GLN A 368 -6.64 54.60 32.05
N HIS A 369 -7.23 54.89 33.21
CA HIS A 369 -7.19 53.98 34.37
C HIS A 369 -7.99 52.69 34.16
N LEU A 370 -9.04 52.72 33.34
CA LEU A 370 -9.84 51.52 32.99
C LEU A 370 -9.12 50.63 31.96
N SER A 371 -8.45 51.23 30.98
CA SER A 371 -7.68 50.54 29.93
C SER A 371 -6.49 49.75 30.48
N ASN A 372 -5.80 50.25 31.50
CA ASN A 372 -4.67 49.56 32.14
C ASN A 372 -5.03 48.25 32.89
N LYS A 373 -6.30 47.83 32.92
CA LYS A 373 -6.73 46.54 33.50
C LYS A 373 -6.81 45.38 32.51
N LEU A 374 -6.20 45.50 31.33
CA LEU A 374 -6.01 44.38 30.40
C LEU A 374 -5.03 43.35 30.97
N HIS A 375 -5.53 42.42 31.78
CA HIS A 375 -4.79 41.21 32.13
C HIS A 375 -4.92 40.21 30.99
N ASN A 376 -3.77 39.73 30.50
CA ASN A 376 -3.69 38.57 29.63
C ASN A 376 -3.56 37.31 30.51
N PRO A 377 -4.62 36.49 30.67
CA PRO A 377 -4.56 35.31 31.52
C PRO A 377 -3.94 34.09 30.84
N VAL A 378 -3.73 34.12 29.51
CA VAL A 378 -3.19 32.97 28.76
C VAL A 378 -1.70 33.19 28.52
N SER A 379 -0.87 32.63 29.41
CA SER A 379 0.60 32.69 29.33
C SER A 379 1.25 31.43 28.73
N GLN A 380 0.45 30.45 28.29
CA GLN A 380 1.00 29.24 27.68
C GLN A 380 1.33 29.48 26.20
N THR A 381 2.64 29.55 25.92
CA THR A 381 3.22 29.74 24.58
C THR A 381 3.76 28.44 23.97
N SER A 382 3.70 27.31 24.69
CA SER A 382 4.04 26.00 24.13
C SER A 382 3.17 24.89 24.71
N MET A 383 2.49 24.14 23.84
CA MET A 383 2.08 22.77 24.12
C MET A 383 3.29 21.87 23.87
N HIS A 384 4.00 21.45 24.92
CA HIS A 384 4.68 20.16 24.84
C HIS A 384 3.64 19.09 25.12
N ALA A 385 3.44 18.19 24.16
CA ALA A 385 2.75 16.94 24.38
C ALA A 385 3.55 16.13 25.40
N GLY A 386 3.23 16.27 26.69
CA GLY A 386 3.95 15.57 27.75
C GLY A 386 3.98 16.33 29.05
N GLU A 387 2.82 16.50 29.68
CA GLU A 387 2.69 16.51 31.15
C GLU A 387 1.20 16.28 31.48
N ILE A 388 0.82 15.00 31.41
CA ILE A 388 -0.37 14.51 32.11
C ILE A 388 0.05 14.41 33.57
N ASP A 389 -0.20 15.46 34.35
CA ASP A 389 -0.16 15.37 35.80
C ASP A 389 -1.47 14.67 36.23
N LEU A 390 -1.37 13.37 36.48
CA LEU A 390 -2.44 12.55 37.03
C LEU A 390 -2.74 12.99 38.47
N PHE A 391 -3.93 13.54 38.69
CA PHE A 391 -4.63 13.44 39.97
C PHE A 391 -6.04 12.92 39.77
#